data_AF-R0G0U8-F1
#
_entry.id   AF-R0G0U8-F1
#
_cell.length_a   1.000
_cell.length_b   1.000
_cell.length_c   1.000
_cell.angle_alpha   90.00
_cell.angle_beta   90.00
_cell.angle_gamma   90.00
#
_symmetry.space_group_name_H-M   'P 1'
#
loop_
_entity.id
_entity.type
_entity.pdbx_description
1 polymer ?
#
loop_
_entity_poly.entity_id
_entity_poly.type
_entity_poly.pdbx_seq_one_letter_code
_entity_poly.pdbx_strand_id
1 'polypeptide(L)'
;MSRRESSRTTEKSELCFYWKLDMLFESARNFFKVKARRPVDIPKPENSGSTSTPEWLVEVMREKKGYNPKLILIREVQKTDLDKTQSCLSIHDSHLESLDFLTEEETRVIRDHWSHLKKQKGSKGIKQSPGLRVDLVDHKLNEYKVHLRRWNTKYVLNRGWNDVIDSKTIAFKDNIQLWSFRDEHRKLWFALSPPTRRDQKNSSSKSFF
;
A
#
# COMPACT_ATOMS: atom_id res chain seq x y z
N MET A 1 43.49 -30.91 -6.99
CA MET A 1 43.47 -30.09 -5.75
C MET A 1 42.69 -28.82 -6.01
N SER A 2 41.61 -28.65 -5.25
CA SER A 2 40.68 -27.53 -5.25
C SER A 2 41.23 -26.37 -4.41
N ARG A 3 41.14 -25.13 -4.90
CA ARG A 3 40.71 -23.95 -4.12
C ARG A 3 40.71 -22.70 -5.00
N ARG A 4 39.53 -22.13 -5.28
CA ARG A 4 39.28 -20.68 -5.46
C ARG A 4 37.81 -20.46 -5.88
N GLU A 5 36.86 -20.71 -4.99
CA GLU A 5 35.47 -20.31 -5.28
C GLU A 5 34.61 -19.95 -4.06
N SER A 6 35.20 -19.80 -2.87
CA SER A 6 34.43 -19.56 -1.64
C SER A 6 34.35 -18.09 -1.18
N SER A 7 35.01 -17.15 -1.85
CA SER A 7 35.13 -15.75 -1.33
C SER A 7 34.23 -14.74 -2.04
N ARG A 8 33.76 -15.03 -3.26
CA ARG A 8 33.08 -14.04 -4.12
C ARG A 8 31.56 -13.93 -3.87
N THR A 9 30.98 -14.90 -3.17
CA THR A 9 29.54 -14.98 -2.86
C THR A 9 29.18 -14.24 -1.57
N THR A 10 30.04 -14.27 -0.56
CA THR A 10 29.83 -13.61 0.74
C THR A 10 29.89 -12.08 0.62
N GLU A 11 30.88 -11.56 -0.11
CA GLU A 11 31.08 -10.12 -0.33
C GLU A 11 29.92 -9.44 -1.08
N LYS A 12 29.34 -10.11 -2.08
CA LYS A 12 28.14 -9.60 -2.78
C LYS A 12 26.88 -9.61 -1.92
N SER A 13 26.79 -10.54 -0.97
CA SER A 13 25.67 -10.61 -0.03
C SER A 13 25.75 -9.50 1.01
N GLU A 14 26.93 -9.22 1.54
CA GLU A 14 27.17 -8.15 2.51
C GLU A 14 27.00 -6.77 1.88
N LEU A 15 27.56 -6.55 0.69
CA LEU A 15 27.32 -5.30 -0.05
C LEU A 15 25.82 -5.08 -0.24
N CYS A 16 25.04 -6.10 -0.64
CA CYS A 16 23.59 -5.99 -0.81
C CYS A 16 22.83 -5.66 0.49
N PHE A 17 23.31 -6.13 1.64
CA PHE A 17 22.78 -5.77 2.95
C PHE A 17 23.07 -4.30 3.29
N TYR A 18 24.29 -3.81 3.03
CA TYR A 18 24.68 -2.41 3.28
C TYR A 18 23.87 -1.42 2.43
N TRP A 19 23.70 -1.66 1.12
CA TRP A 19 22.87 -0.78 0.27
C TRP A 19 21.40 -0.71 0.73
N LYS A 20 20.88 -1.77 1.35
CA LYS A 20 19.49 -1.80 1.84
C LYS A 20 19.31 -1.01 3.13
N LEU A 21 20.30 -1.05 4.02
CA LEU A 21 20.31 -0.23 5.23
C LEU A 21 20.52 1.25 4.90
N ASP A 22 21.43 1.58 3.97
CA ASP A 22 21.62 2.96 3.52
C ASP A 22 20.36 3.50 2.83
N MET A 23 19.67 2.69 2.03
CA MET A 23 18.40 3.09 1.39
C MET A 23 17.26 3.31 2.39
N LEU A 24 17.19 2.48 3.45
CA LEU A 24 16.24 2.66 4.55
C LEU A 24 16.59 3.90 5.38
N PHE A 25 17.88 4.12 5.65
CA PHE A 25 18.37 5.28 6.39
C PHE A 25 18.12 6.59 5.62
N GLU A 26 18.35 6.62 4.30
CA GLU A 26 18.05 7.76 3.44
C GLU A 26 16.55 7.99 3.27
N SER A 27 15.73 6.94 3.24
CA SER A 27 14.26 7.08 3.23
C SER A 27 13.74 7.66 4.54
N ALA A 28 14.23 7.16 5.68
CA ALA A 28 13.89 7.70 6.99
C ALA A 28 14.35 9.17 7.10
N ARG A 29 15.59 9.48 6.69
CA ARG A 29 16.12 10.85 6.68
C ARG A 29 15.28 11.78 5.80
N ASN A 30 14.86 11.32 4.62
CA ASN A 30 13.97 12.10 3.75
C ASN A 30 12.55 12.25 4.33
N PHE A 31 11.99 11.24 4.98
CA PHE A 31 10.72 11.34 5.69
C PHE A 31 10.76 12.41 6.79
N PHE A 32 11.80 12.40 7.63
CA PHE A 32 11.99 13.44 8.66
C PHE A 32 12.29 14.82 8.03
N LYS A 33 13.00 14.88 6.90
CA LYS A 33 13.29 16.13 6.20
C LYS A 33 12.05 16.75 5.54
N VAL A 34 11.12 15.93 5.03
CA VAL A 34 9.82 16.38 4.52
C VAL A 34 8.95 16.89 5.67
N LYS A 35 8.98 16.23 6.82
CA LYS A 35 8.27 16.67 8.04
C LYS A 35 8.86 17.94 8.67
N ALA A 36 10.12 18.29 8.35
CA ALA A 36 10.85 19.42 8.91
C ALA A 36 10.88 20.70 8.04
N ARG A 37 10.24 20.73 6.86
CA ARG A 37 10.16 21.97 6.04
C ARG A 37 9.00 22.86 6.48
N ARG A 38 9.37 23.91 7.22
CA ARG A 38 8.65 25.15 7.64
C ARG A 38 7.16 25.03 7.99
N PRO A 39 6.75 25.38 9.23
CA PRO A 39 5.34 25.59 9.53
C PRO A 39 4.86 26.80 8.72
N VAL A 40 3.95 26.56 7.78
CA VAL A 40 2.99 27.61 7.42
C VAL A 40 2.02 27.62 8.58
N ASP A 41 1.85 28.78 9.22
CA ASP A 41 0.85 29.01 10.27
C ASP A 41 -0.55 28.88 9.67
N ILE A 42 -0.95 27.63 9.43
CA ILE A 42 -2.34 27.23 9.25
C ILE A 42 -2.90 27.23 10.66
N PRO A 43 -4.02 27.93 10.94
CA PRO A 43 -4.70 27.82 12.22
C PRO A 43 -4.88 26.34 12.53
N LYS A 44 -4.22 25.90 13.60
CA LYS A 44 -4.31 24.55 14.11
C LYS A 44 -5.80 24.24 14.28
N PRO A 45 -6.42 23.31 13.50
CA PRO A 45 -7.71 22.82 13.91
C PRO A 45 -7.46 22.14 15.26
N GLU A 46 -8.01 22.76 16.28
CA GLU A 46 -8.03 22.29 17.65
C GLU A 46 -8.90 21.03 17.67
N ASN A 47 -8.30 19.92 17.26
CA ASN A 47 -8.86 18.60 17.47
C ASN A 47 -7.71 17.61 17.54
N SER A 48 -6.98 17.68 18.66
CA SER A 48 -6.28 16.53 19.22
C SER A 48 -7.32 15.53 19.77
N GLY A 49 -8.27 15.12 18.93
CA GLY A 49 -9.14 14.00 19.20
C GLY A 49 -8.36 12.74 18.83
N SER A 50 -8.32 11.78 19.76
CA SER A 50 -8.01 10.38 19.47
C SER A 50 -8.39 10.02 18.03
N THR A 51 -7.45 9.53 17.21
CA THR A 51 -7.75 9.09 15.84
C THR A 51 -8.68 7.87 15.92
N SER A 52 -9.96 8.12 16.11
CA SER A 52 -10.99 7.11 16.20
C SER A 52 -11.04 6.43 14.84
N THR A 53 -11.00 5.11 14.85
CA THR A 53 -11.31 4.29 13.69
C THR A 53 -12.64 4.78 13.10
N PRO A 54 -12.71 5.11 11.80
CA PRO A 54 -13.94 5.60 11.20
C PRO A 54 -15.09 4.61 11.37
N GLU A 55 -16.31 5.09 11.57
CA GLU A 55 -17.49 4.25 11.84
C GLU A 55 -17.71 3.17 10.78
N TRP A 56 -17.57 3.51 9.49
CA TRP A 56 -17.67 2.55 8.39
C TRP A 56 -16.65 1.40 8.51
N LEU A 57 -15.46 1.68 9.03
CA LEU A 57 -14.42 0.67 9.23
C LEU A 57 -14.71 -0.17 10.47
N VAL A 58 -15.28 0.43 11.52
CA VAL A 58 -15.75 -0.32 12.70
C VAL A 58 -16.83 -1.33 12.29
N GLU A 59 -17.75 -0.95 11.40
CA GLU A 59 -18.76 -1.85 10.83
C GLU A 59 -18.13 -3.04 10.09
N VAL A 60 -17.24 -2.72 9.14
CA VAL A 60 -16.50 -3.73 8.38
C VAL A 60 -15.75 -4.69 9.30
N MET A 61 -15.06 -4.15 10.30
CA MET A 61 -14.32 -4.97 11.27
C MET A 61 -15.26 -5.80 12.13
N ARG A 62 -16.41 -5.28 12.56
CA ARG A 62 -17.38 -6.06 13.34
C ARG A 62 -17.83 -7.30 12.57
N GLU A 63 -18.19 -7.14 11.29
CA GLU A 63 -18.58 -8.26 10.41
C GLU A 63 -17.45 -9.28 10.20
N LYS A 64 -16.20 -8.83 10.19
CA LYS A 64 -15.02 -9.70 10.02
C LYS A 64 -14.36 -10.12 11.32
N LYS A 65 -14.97 -9.80 12.48
CA LYS A 65 -14.38 -9.96 13.82
C LYS A 65 -12.92 -9.44 13.87
N GLY A 66 -12.74 -8.28 13.25
CA GLY A 66 -11.48 -7.63 13.00
C GLY A 66 -10.97 -6.82 14.18
N TYR A 67 -9.65 -6.65 14.25
CA TYR A 67 -8.97 -5.81 15.24
C TYR A 67 -7.73 -5.14 14.65
N ASN A 68 -7.13 -4.21 15.41
CA ASN A 68 -5.89 -3.50 15.08
C ASN A 68 -5.93 -2.78 13.71
N PRO A 69 -6.85 -1.82 13.52
CA PRO A 69 -6.94 -1.08 12.27
C PRO A 69 -5.73 -0.15 12.12
N LYS A 70 -5.09 -0.19 10.96
CA LYS A 70 -3.99 0.71 10.60
C LYS A 70 -4.28 1.34 9.25
N LEU A 71 -4.28 2.68 9.21
CA LEU A 71 -4.35 3.41 7.96
C LEU A 71 -3.05 3.20 7.18
N ILE A 72 -3.17 2.82 5.91
CA ILE A 72 -2.04 2.49 5.03
C ILE A 72 -1.82 3.59 4.01
N LEU A 73 -2.88 4.15 3.45
CA LEU A 73 -2.79 5.11 2.35
C LEU A 73 -3.98 6.05 2.38
N ILE A 74 -3.72 7.35 2.15
CA ILE A 74 -4.73 8.32 1.71
C ILE A 74 -4.24 8.95 0.41
N ARG A 75 -5.02 8.83 -0.67
CA ARG A 75 -4.73 9.58 -1.91
C ARG A 75 -5.91 9.63 -2.87
N GLU A 76 -5.72 10.43 -3.91
CA GLU A 76 -6.58 10.47 -5.08
C GLU A 76 -6.33 9.26 -6.02
N VAL A 77 -7.41 8.62 -6.48
CA VAL A 77 -7.39 7.56 -7.50
C VAL A 77 -6.87 8.11 -8.83
N GLN A 78 -5.81 7.49 -9.35
CA GLN A 78 -5.19 7.85 -10.62
C GLN A 78 -5.76 7.01 -11.76
N LYS A 79 -5.63 7.49 -13.01
CA LYS A 79 -6.06 6.74 -14.20
C LYS A 79 -5.44 5.34 -14.28
N THR A 80 -4.18 5.22 -13.87
CA THR A 80 -3.44 3.95 -13.83
C THR A 80 -4.06 2.92 -12.90
N ASP A 81 -4.71 3.37 -11.82
CA ASP A 81 -5.35 2.47 -10.86
C ASP A 81 -6.65 1.86 -11.42
N LEU A 82 -7.24 2.50 -12.43
CA LEU A 82 -8.47 2.07 -13.11
C LEU A 82 -8.19 1.44 -14.48
N ASP A 83 -6.93 1.45 -14.92
CA ASP A 83 -6.53 0.83 -16.16
C ASP A 83 -6.50 -0.69 -16.00
N LYS A 84 -7.46 -1.38 -16.63
CA LYS A 84 -7.57 -2.85 -16.58
C LYS A 84 -6.35 -3.57 -17.15
N THR A 85 -5.54 -2.91 -17.97
CA THR A 85 -4.29 -3.48 -18.49
C THR A 85 -3.18 -3.46 -17.45
N GLN A 86 -3.13 -2.40 -16.61
CA GLN A 86 -2.21 -2.30 -15.48
C GLN A 86 -2.70 -3.08 -14.26
N SER A 87 -4.02 -3.13 -14.07
CA SER A 87 -4.75 -3.96 -13.09
C SER A 87 -4.14 -3.87 -11.69
N CYS A 88 -3.82 -2.67 -11.23
CA CYS A 88 -3.19 -2.52 -9.92
C CYS A 88 -3.38 -1.18 -9.22
N LEU A 89 -3.47 -1.24 -7.90
CA LEU A 89 -3.33 -0.08 -7.02
C LEU A 89 -1.90 0.02 -6.51
N SER A 90 -1.21 1.12 -6.84
CA SER A 90 0.13 1.39 -6.31
C SER A 90 0.08 2.11 -4.97
N ILE A 91 0.88 1.63 -4.02
CA ILE A 91 1.06 2.17 -2.68
C ILE A 91 2.55 2.52 -2.53
N HIS A 92 2.88 3.79 -2.77
CA HIS A 92 4.26 4.26 -2.68
C HIS A 92 4.69 4.42 -1.22
N ASP A 93 5.97 4.12 -0.93
CA ASP A 93 6.52 4.26 0.43
C ASP A 93 6.35 5.67 1.00
N SER A 94 6.35 6.71 0.15
CA SER A 94 6.12 8.10 0.54
C SER A 94 4.70 8.40 1.02
N HIS A 95 3.74 7.52 0.71
CA HIS A 95 2.33 7.67 1.08
C HIS A 95 1.90 6.64 2.13
N LEU A 96 2.84 5.82 2.62
CA LEU A 96 2.56 4.87 3.69
C LEU A 96 2.52 5.62 5.02
N GLU A 97 1.34 5.67 5.61
CA GLU A 97 1.16 6.19 6.98
C GLU A 97 1.73 5.22 8.02
N SER A 98 1.76 3.92 7.70
CA SER A 98 2.33 2.87 8.55
C SER A 98 3.04 1.81 7.72
N LEU A 99 4.25 1.42 8.16
CA LEU A 99 5.01 0.28 7.62
C LEU A 99 4.78 -1.02 8.42
N ASP A 100 4.07 -0.93 9.54
CA ASP A 100 3.92 -2.00 10.53
C ASP A 100 2.60 -2.76 10.35
N PHE A 101 2.11 -2.89 9.12
CA PHE A 101 0.88 -3.63 8.85
C PHE A 101 1.14 -5.10 8.49
N LEU A 102 2.39 -5.47 8.20
CA LEU A 102 2.80 -6.83 7.87
C LEU A 102 3.51 -7.48 9.05
N THR A 103 3.25 -8.77 9.25
CA THR A 103 4.08 -9.61 10.11
C THR A 103 5.45 -9.87 9.48
N GLU A 104 6.37 -10.41 10.25
CA GLU A 104 7.69 -10.77 9.73
C GLU A 104 7.57 -11.87 8.66
N GLU A 105 6.72 -12.87 8.87
CA GLU A 105 6.45 -13.95 7.94
C GLU A 105 5.89 -13.44 6.61
N GLU A 106 4.88 -12.57 6.65
CA GLU A 106 4.30 -11.96 5.45
C GLU A 106 5.31 -11.09 4.71
N THR A 107 6.12 -10.34 5.47
CA THR A 107 7.22 -9.53 4.91
C THR A 107 8.25 -10.41 4.22
N ARG A 108 8.60 -11.56 4.79
CA ARG A 108 9.49 -12.56 4.19
C ARG A 108 8.91 -13.10 2.88
N VAL A 109 7.64 -13.51 2.86
CA VAL A 109 6.95 -13.99 1.65
C VAL A 109 7.02 -12.97 0.51
N ILE A 110 6.74 -11.69 0.81
CA ILE A 110 6.77 -10.62 -0.18
C ILE A 110 8.21 -10.34 -0.66
N ARG A 111 9.18 -10.34 0.25
CA ARG A 111 10.60 -10.12 -0.04
C ARG A 111 11.21 -11.22 -0.89
N ASP A 112 10.89 -12.47 -0.58
CA ASP A 112 11.42 -13.64 -1.28
C ASP A 112 10.88 -13.64 -2.71
N HIS A 113 9.57 -13.38 -2.89
CA HIS A 113 8.98 -13.16 -4.21
C HIS A 113 9.74 -12.12 -5.04
N TRP A 114 10.03 -10.94 -4.47
CA TRP A 114 10.79 -9.90 -5.17
C TRP A 114 12.23 -10.33 -5.51
N SER A 115 12.89 -11.04 -4.61
CA SER A 115 14.26 -11.52 -4.81
C SER A 115 14.33 -12.58 -5.92
N HIS A 116 13.34 -13.47 -6.00
CA HIS A 116 13.22 -14.44 -7.09
C HIS A 116 12.98 -13.75 -8.44
N LEU A 117 12.13 -12.71 -8.50
CA LEU A 117 11.93 -11.93 -9.73
C LEU A 117 13.21 -11.28 -10.25
N LYS A 118 14.08 -10.78 -9.35
CA LYS A 118 15.38 -10.21 -9.76
C LYS A 118 16.33 -11.26 -10.34
N LYS A 119 16.37 -12.45 -9.74
CA LYS A 119 17.27 -13.54 -10.16
C LYS A 119 16.83 -14.22 -11.46
N GLN A 120 15.54 -14.15 -11.81
CA GLN A 120 14.97 -14.85 -12.96
C GLN A 120 14.84 -14.02 -14.24
N LYS A 121 15.50 -12.84 -14.34
CA LYS A 121 15.70 -12.16 -15.62
C LYS A 121 16.58 -13.04 -16.54
N GLY A 122 15.99 -14.07 -17.15
CA GLY A 122 16.68 -15.02 -18.05
C GLY A 122 16.17 -16.47 -18.03
N SER A 123 15.39 -16.88 -17.02
CA SER A 123 14.95 -18.29 -16.88
C SER A 123 13.49 -18.45 -17.27
N LYS A 124 13.22 -18.88 -18.51
CA LYS A 124 11.89 -19.29 -18.96
C LYS A 124 11.47 -20.55 -18.16
N GLY A 125 10.34 -20.48 -17.45
CA GLY A 125 9.65 -21.68 -16.94
C GLY A 125 9.51 -21.82 -15.42
N ILE A 126 10.06 -20.93 -14.59
CA ILE A 126 9.85 -21.04 -13.14
C ILE A 126 8.55 -20.34 -12.73
N LYS A 127 7.67 -21.10 -12.07
CA LYS A 127 6.37 -20.65 -11.57
C LYS A 127 6.61 -19.50 -10.57
N GLN A 128 6.27 -18.28 -10.94
CA GLN A 128 6.37 -17.13 -10.05
C GLN A 128 5.60 -17.43 -8.75
N SER A 129 6.21 -17.16 -7.60
CA SER A 129 5.46 -17.15 -6.34
C SER A 129 4.29 -16.16 -6.50
N PRO A 130 3.08 -16.50 -6.01
CA PRO A 130 1.91 -15.66 -6.23
C PRO A 130 2.00 -14.27 -5.57
N GLY A 131 2.98 -14.00 -4.71
CA GLY A 131 2.91 -12.89 -3.74
C GLY A 131 2.01 -13.26 -2.56
N LEU A 132 1.78 -12.31 -1.65
CA LEU A 132 0.89 -12.54 -0.51
C LEU A 132 -0.57 -12.40 -0.97
N ARG A 133 -1.37 -13.46 -0.84
CA ARG A 133 -2.82 -13.38 -1.06
C ARG A 133 -3.46 -12.73 0.15
N VAL A 134 -4.28 -11.73 -0.09
CA VAL A 134 -4.96 -10.95 0.94
C VAL A 134 -6.39 -10.73 0.52
N ASP A 135 -7.29 -10.68 1.49
CA ASP A 135 -8.68 -10.31 1.23
C ASP A 135 -8.84 -8.80 1.40
N LEU A 136 -9.61 -8.21 0.49
CA LEU A 136 -9.96 -6.80 0.50
C LEU A 136 -11.47 -6.71 0.59
N VAL A 137 -11.95 -5.83 1.47
CA VAL A 137 -13.37 -5.53 1.62
C VAL A 137 -13.59 -4.05 1.34
N ASP A 138 -14.62 -3.71 0.58
CA ASP A 138 -15.00 -2.30 0.37
C ASP A 138 -16.00 -1.82 1.43
N HIS A 139 -16.31 -0.52 1.39
CA HIS A 139 -17.29 0.10 2.28
C HIS A 139 -18.73 -0.40 2.11
N LYS A 140 -19.02 -1.19 1.07
CA LYS A 140 -20.32 -1.84 0.83
C LYS A 140 -20.30 -3.32 1.21
N LEU A 141 -19.25 -3.78 1.91
CA LEU A 141 -19.03 -5.16 2.32
C LEU A 141 -18.82 -6.14 1.16
N ASN A 142 -18.48 -5.66 -0.04
CA ASN A 142 -18.06 -6.54 -1.13
C ASN A 142 -16.64 -7.02 -0.86
N GLU A 143 -16.40 -8.31 -1.10
CA GLU A 143 -15.11 -8.94 -0.87
C GLU A 143 -14.39 -9.26 -2.17
N TYR A 144 -13.07 -9.05 -2.16
CA TYR A 144 -12.19 -9.25 -3.29
C TYR A 144 -10.93 -9.97 -2.83
N LYS A 145 -10.49 -10.94 -3.63
CA LYS A 145 -9.20 -11.60 -3.42
C LYS A 145 -8.16 -10.88 -4.25
N VAL A 146 -7.20 -10.25 -3.58
CA VAL A 146 -6.11 -9.54 -4.25
C VAL A 146 -4.75 -10.07 -3.81
N HIS A 147 -3.72 -9.71 -4.55
CA HIS A 147 -2.35 -10.07 -4.23
C HIS A 147 -1.55 -8.82 -3.87
N LEU A 148 -0.99 -8.81 -2.67
CA LEU A 148 -0.02 -7.81 -2.26
C LEU A 148 1.38 -8.23 -2.70
N ARG A 149 2.04 -7.33 -3.42
CA ARG A 149 3.41 -7.53 -3.94
C ARG A 149 4.28 -6.31 -3.65
N ARG A 150 5.60 -6.54 -3.61
CA ARG A 150 6.61 -5.48 -3.59
C ARG A 150 7.19 -5.32 -4.99
N TRP A 151 7.18 -4.08 -5.49
CA TRP A 151 7.89 -3.66 -6.70
C TRP A 151 8.79 -2.48 -6.35
N ASN A 152 10.10 -2.71 -6.29
CA ASN A 152 11.08 -1.69 -5.91
C ASN A 152 10.71 -0.99 -4.57
N THR A 153 10.38 0.30 -4.61
CA THR A 153 10.02 1.18 -3.48
C THR A 153 8.51 1.36 -3.29
N LYS A 154 7.71 0.44 -3.82
CA LYS A 154 6.25 0.47 -3.63
C LYS A 154 5.67 -0.91 -3.39
N TYR A 155 4.58 -0.92 -2.63
CA TYR A 155 3.67 -2.04 -2.63
C TYR A 155 2.64 -1.87 -3.74
N VAL A 156 2.12 -2.99 -4.21
CA VAL A 156 1.11 -3.02 -5.25
C VAL A 156 0.08 -4.09 -4.89
N LEU A 157 -1.20 -3.70 -4.88
CA LEU A 157 -2.31 -4.64 -4.92
C LEU A 157 -2.59 -4.92 -6.39
N ASN A 158 -2.40 -6.17 -6.81
CA ASN A 158 -2.69 -6.62 -8.17
C ASN A 158 -3.44 -7.95 -8.15
N ARG A 159 -3.70 -8.53 -9.34
CA ARG A 159 -4.37 -9.83 -9.54
C ARG A 159 -5.66 -9.96 -8.70
N GLY A 160 -6.79 -9.67 -9.32
CA GLY A 160 -8.10 -9.51 -8.66
C GLY A 160 -8.50 -8.05 -8.46
N TRP A 161 -7.57 -7.11 -8.67
CA TRP A 161 -7.89 -5.68 -8.65
C TRP A 161 -8.89 -5.26 -9.75
N ASN A 162 -8.93 -5.97 -10.89
CA ASN A 162 -9.94 -5.71 -11.92
C ASN A 162 -11.37 -5.93 -11.39
N ASP A 163 -11.57 -6.85 -10.44
CA ASP A 163 -12.89 -7.09 -9.85
C ASP A 163 -13.33 -5.89 -9.00
N VAL A 164 -12.37 -5.22 -8.34
CA VAL A 164 -12.61 -3.94 -7.64
C VAL A 164 -12.98 -2.84 -8.65
N ILE A 165 -12.28 -2.75 -9.78
CA ILE A 165 -12.61 -1.79 -10.85
C ILE A 165 -14.04 -2.05 -11.38
N ASP A 166 -14.39 -3.32 -11.59
CA ASP A 166 -15.69 -3.72 -12.16
C ASP A 166 -16.87 -3.49 -11.22
N SER A 167 -16.63 -3.46 -9.91
CA SER A 167 -17.63 -3.05 -8.92
C SER A 167 -18.03 -1.57 -9.01
N LYS A 168 -17.24 -0.73 -9.71
CA LYS A 168 -17.43 0.72 -9.84
C LYS A 168 -17.56 1.45 -8.49
N THR A 169 -16.94 0.91 -7.45
CA THR A 169 -16.94 1.47 -6.09
C THR A 169 -16.02 2.67 -5.93
N ILE A 170 -15.09 2.85 -6.87
CA ILE A 170 -14.17 3.98 -6.97
C ILE A 170 -14.11 4.52 -8.40
N ALA A 171 -13.87 5.82 -8.54
CA ALA A 171 -13.74 6.53 -9.81
C ALA A 171 -12.51 7.43 -9.84
N PHE A 172 -12.15 7.91 -11.03
CA PHE A 172 -11.02 8.81 -11.22
C PHE A 172 -11.24 10.09 -10.41
N LYS A 173 -10.20 10.53 -9.70
CA LYS A 173 -10.22 11.66 -8.76
C LYS A 173 -10.97 11.46 -7.44
N ASP A 174 -11.49 10.28 -7.17
CA ASP A 174 -12.01 9.98 -5.84
C ASP A 174 -10.85 9.98 -4.82
N ASN A 175 -11.06 10.59 -3.66
CA ASN A 175 -10.14 10.44 -2.53
C ASN A 175 -10.51 9.17 -1.79
N ILE A 176 -9.56 8.24 -1.73
CA ILE A 176 -9.73 6.94 -1.09
C ILE A 176 -8.76 6.80 0.08
N GLN A 177 -9.18 6.03 1.08
CA GLN A 177 -8.32 5.54 2.14
C GLN A 177 -8.24 4.01 2.04
N LEU A 178 -7.03 3.49 2.18
CA LEU A 178 -6.79 2.06 2.34
C LEU A 178 -6.38 1.81 3.77
N TRP A 179 -7.11 0.93 4.45
CA TRP A 179 -6.83 0.48 5.80
C TRP A 179 -6.43 -0.98 5.80
N SER A 180 -5.65 -1.39 6.78
CA SER A 180 -5.41 -2.80 7.09
C SER A 180 -5.98 -3.14 8.45
N PHE A 181 -6.35 -4.39 8.65
CA PHE A 181 -6.71 -4.93 9.96
C PHE A 181 -6.45 -6.44 9.99
N ARG A 182 -6.67 -7.06 11.15
CA ARG A 182 -6.54 -8.51 11.34
C ARG A 182 -7.86 -9.11 11.75
N ASP A 183 -8.24 -10.27 11.22
CA ASP A 183 -9.38 -11.03 11.75
C ASP A 183 -8.98 -11.84 13.00
N GLU A 184 -9.94 -12.54 13.62
CA GLU A 184 -9.71 -13.38 14.81
C GLU A 184 -8.62 -14.46 14.62
N HIS A 185 -8.32 -14.85 13.37
CA HIS A 185 -7.28 -15.80 13.02
C HIS A 185 -5.94 -15.13 12.64
N ARG A 186 -5.81 -13.82 12.89
CA ARG A 186 -4.64 -12.98 12.59
C ARG A 186 -4.35 -12.83 11.10
N LYS A 187 -5.30 -13.17 10.24
CA LYS A 187 -5.16 -13.02 8.79
C LYS A 187 -5.22 -11.54 8.42
N LEU A 188 -4.36 -11.12 7.48
CA LEU A 188 -4.36 -9.75 6.98
C LEU A 188 -5.58 -9.49 6.09
N TRP A 189 -6.28 -8.41 6.39
CA TRP A 189 -7.34 -7.85 5.57
C TRP A 189 -7.02 -6.41 5.18
N PHE A 190 -7.48 -6.01 4.00
CA PHE A 190 -7.54 -4.61 3.59
C PHE A 190 -8.98 -4.12 3.56
N ALA A 191 -9.21 -2.85 3.91
CA ALA A 191 -10.49 -2.18 3.82
C ALA A 191 -10.38 -0.89 2.99
N LEU A 192 -11.25 -0.74 1.99
CA LEU A 192 -11.31 0.43 1.12
C LEU A 192 -12.45 1.35 1.54
N SER A 193 -12.13 2.61 1.84
CA SER A 193 -13.12 3.58 2.31
C SER A 193 -14.19 3.91 1.28
N PRO A 194 -15.32 4.49 1.70
CA PRO A 194 -16.18 5.25 0.79
C PRO A 194 -15.33 6.30 0.05
N PRO A 195 -15.53 6.50 -1.27
CA PRO A 195 -14.84 7.55 -2.00
C PRO A 195 -15.38 8.92 -1.60
N THR A 196 -14.48 9.88 -1.32
CA THR A 196 -14.87 11.28 -1.12
C THR A 196 -14.57 12.08 -2.39
N ARG A 197 -15.61 12.69 -2.96
CA ARG A 197 -15.51 13.60 -4.10
C ARG A 197 -15.42 15.03 -3.60
N ARG A 198 -14.42 15.78 -4.05
CA ARG A 198 -14.48 17.23 -3.91
C ARG A 198 -15.57 17.70 -4.86
N ASP A 199 -16.70 18.14 -4.32
CA ASP A 199 -17.71 18.83 -5.11
C ASP A 199 -17.03 20.00 -5.83
N GLN A 200 -17.00 19.97 -7.16
CA GLN A 200 -16.81 21.18 -7.96
C GLN A 200 -18.11 21.99 -7.86
N LYS A 201 -18.40 22.55 -6.69
CA LYS A 201 -19.50 23.51 -6.53
C LYS A 201 -19.07 24.86 -7.09
N ASN A 202 -19.58 25.13 -8.29
CA ASN A 202 -19.99 26.40 -8.88
C ASN A 202 -19.08 27.64 -8.67
N SER A 203 -18.23 27.92 -9.66
CA SER A 203 -17.98 29.30 -10.07
C SER A 203 -18.72 29.56 -11.39
N SER A 204 -20.03 29.72 -11.26
CA SER A 204 -20.90 30.24 -12.30
C SER A 204 -21.95 31.10 -11.65
N SER A 205 -21.51 32.10 -10.91
CA SER A 205 -22.32 33.31 -10.74
C SER A 205 -22.08 34.17 -11.97
N LYS A 206 -22.94 33.98 -12.97
CA LYS A 206 -23.34 35.07 -13.85
C LYS A 206 -23.86 36.19 -12.94
N SER A 207 -23.23 37.35 -12.98
CA SER A 207 -23.91 38.60 -12.66
C SER A 207 -23.98 39.41 -13.95
N PHE A 208 -25.11 39.26 -14.64
CA PHE A 208 -25.71 40.39 -15.35
C PHE A 208 -26.35 41.26 -14.27
N PHE A 209 -25.90 42.49 -14.14
CA PHE A 209 -26.67 43.73 -14.22
C PHE A 209 -25.68 44.89 -14.29
#